data_AF-A0A8T7E3M4-F1
#
_entry.id   AF-A0A8T7E3M4-F1
#
_cell.length_a   1.000
_cell.length_b   1.000
_cell.length_c   1.000
_cell.angle_alpha   90.00
_cell.angle_beta   90.00
_cell.angle_gamma   90.00
#
_symmetry.space_group_name_H-M   'P 1'
#
loop_
_entity.id
_entity.type
_entity.pdbx_description
1 polymer ?
#
loop_
_entity_poly.entity_id
_entity_poly.type
_entity_poly.pdbx_seq_one_letter_code
_entity_poly.pdbx_strand_id
1 'polypeptide(L)'
;METVITTNELRVATINGPAAYFEARDDERGFEYDLVRAFADELGVNLALTVVDSRAAALAAVADRKVHLAAANLPVKNSDDIAYGYSYLLADYQLIYKRGTRR
;
A
#
# COMPACT_ATOMS: atom_id res chain seq x y z
N MET A 1 16.04 -5.95 6.02
CA MET A 1 16.40 -6.36 4.66
C MET A 1 16.89 -7.80 4.61
N GLU A 2 17.66 -8.27 5.60
CA GLU A 2 18.17 -9.65 5.67
C GLU A 2 17.08 -10.75 5.65
N THR A 3 15.93 -10.50 6.29
CA THR A 3 14.83 -11.49 6.36
C THR A 3 14.12 -11.69 5.02
N VAL A 4 13.90 -10.62 4.25
CA VAL A 4 13.18 -10.69 2.95
C VAL A 4 13.97 -11.51 1.93
N ILE A 5 15.29 -11.32 1.92
CA ILE A 5 16.22 -12.06 1.04
C ILE A 5 16.29 -13.53 1.48
N THR A 6 16.27 -13.79 2.79
CA THR A 6 16.28 -15.16 3.33
C THR A 6 14.98 -15.91 3.06
N THR A 7 13.82 -15.23 3.10
CA THR A 7 12.51 -15.85 2.82
C THR A 7 12.15 -15.89 1.33
N ASN A 8 12.94 -15.23 0.49
CA ASN A 8 12.70 -15.07 -0.95
C ASN A 8 11.30 -14.53 -1.29
N GLU A 9 10.74 -13.70 -0.40
CA GLU A 9 9.37 -13.21 -0.48
C GLU A 9 9.22 -11.83 0.16
N LEU A 10 8.62 -10.90 -0.58
CA LEU A 10 8.21 -9.58 -0.12
C LEU A 10 6.70 -9.58 0.17
N ARG A 11 6.31 -9.68 1.45
CA ARG A 11 4.93 -9.56 1.92
C ARG A 11 4.49 -8.10 1.99
N VAL A 12 3.42 -7.77 1.27
CA VAL A 12 2.88 -6.41 1.16
C VAL A 12 1.40 -6.39 1.49
N ALA A 13 0.98 -5.49 2.37
CA ALA A 13 -0.45 -5.19 2.57
C ALA A 13 -0.91 -4.05 1.65
N THR A 14 -2.02 -4.23 0.94
CA THR A 14 -2.65 -3.19 0.10
C THR A 14 -4.16 -3.13 0.33
N ILE A 15 -4.85 -2.16 -0.28
CA ILE A 15 -6.31 -2.03 -0.22
C ILE A 15 -6.88 -2.13 -1.63
N ASN A 16 -8.08 -2.73 -1.75
CA ASN A 16 -8.81 -2.69 -3.00
C ASN A 16 -9.33 -1.27 -3.25
N GLY A 17 -8.88 -0.65 -4.34
CA GLY A 17 -9.29 0.66 -4.77
C GLY A 17 -8.53 1.11 -6.01
N PRO A 18 -9.16 1.90 -6.89
CA PRO A 18 -8.59 2.26 -8.19
C PRO A 18 -7.24 3.01 -8.11
N ALA A 19 -6.93 3.62 -6.97
CA ALA A 19 -5.67 4.32 -6.73
C ALA A 19 -4.55 3.42 -6.17
N ALA A 20 -4.87 2.24 -5.64
CA ALA A 20 -3.91 1.36 -4.97
C ALA A 20 -3.76 0.02 -5.71
N TYR A 21 -4.73 -0.86 -5.57
CA TYR A 21 -4.79 -2.19 -6.19
C TYR A 21 -6.21 -2.47 -6.66
N PHE A 22 -6.37 -3.02 -7.86
CA PHE A 22 -7.63 -3.55 -8.36
C PHE A 22 -7.37 -4.66 -9.38
N GLU A 23 -8.31 -5.60 -9.46
CA GLU A 23 -8.31 -6.64 -10.47
C GLU A 23 -9.08 -6.16 -11.70
N ALA A 24 -8.45 -6.22 -12.86
CA ALA A 24 -9.07 -5.88 -14.14
C ALA A 24 -8.89 -7.03 -15.11
N ARG A 25 -10.01 -7.73 -15.42
CA ARG A 25 -10.03 -8.87 -16.37
C ARG A 25 -9.01 -9.95 -15.99
N ASP A 26 -8.98 -10.31 -14.70
CA ASP A 26 -8.06 -11.28 -14.10
C ASP A 26 -6.57 -10.86 -14.07
N ASP A 27 -6.26 -9.61 -14.44
CA ASP A 27 -4.94 -9.03 -14.22
C ASP A 27 -4.94 -8.13 -12.98
N GLU A 28 -3.95 -8.32 -12.11
CA GLU A 28 -3.66 -7.43 -11.00
C GLU A 28 -3.10 -6.10 -11.53
N ARG A 29 -3.73 -4.98 -11.14
CA ARG A 29 -3.36 -3.64 -11.61
C ARG A 29 -3.42 -2.64 -10.47
N GLY A 30 -2.79 -1.48 -10.69
CA GLY A 30 -2.88 -0.34 -9.79
C GLY A 30 -1.51 0.28 -9.58
N PHE A 31 -1.51 1.57 -9.26
CA PHE A 31 -0.27 2.32 -9.11
C PHE A 31 0.64 1.72 -8.02
N GLU A 32 0.06 1.39 -6.86
CA GLU A 32 0.81 0.79 -5.75
C GLU A 32 1.26 -0.63 -6.08
N TYR A 33 0.43 -1.40 -6.78
CA TYR A 33 0.77 -2.74 -7.26
C TYR A 33 2.00 -2.72 -8.18
N ASP A 34 1.98 -1.87 -9.20
CA ASP A 34 3.08 -1.75 -10.17
C ASP A 34 4.39 -1.34 -9.47
N LEU A 35 4.30 -0.44 -8.49
CA LEU A 35 5.45 0.03 -7.70
C LEU A 35 6.06 -1.09 -6.84
N VAL A 36 5.24 -1.82 -6.09
CA VAL A 36 5.76 -2.89 -5.21
C VAL A 36 6.23 -4.11 -5.98
N ARG A 37 5.63 -4.37 -7.15
CA ARG A 37 6.11 -5.40 -8.09
C ARG A 37 7.49 -5.05 -8.63
N ALA A 38 7.69 -3.82 -9.12
CA ALA A 38 9.00 -3.38 -9.58
C ALA A 38 10.05 -3.43 -8.46
N PHE A 39 9.66 -3.09 -7.22
CA PHE A 39 10.54 -3.20 -6.07
C PHE A 39 10.90 -4.64 -5.69
N ALA A 40 9.93 -5.58 -5.77
CA ALA A 40 10.19 -7.00 -5.57
C ALA A 40 11.13 -7.56 -6.66
N ASP A 41 10.93 -7.16 -7.91
CA ASP A 41 11.77 -7.54 -9.05
C ASP A 41 13.21 -7.01 -8.89
N GLU A 42 13.38 -5.76 -8.41
CA GLU A 42 14.70 -5.17 -8.11
C GLU A 42 15.42 -5.93 -6.98
N LEU A 43 14.68 -6.39 -5.97
CA LEU A 43 15.21 -7.21 -4.88
C LEU A 43 15.43 -8.69 -5.29
N GLY A 44 14.89 -9.13 -6.43
CA GLY A 44 14.95 -10.51 -6.89
C GLY A 44 14.14 -11.50 -6.06
N VAL A 45 13.04 -11.04 -5.44
CA VAL A 45 12.17 -11.86 -4.56
C VAL A 45 10.75 -11.94 -5.08
N ASN A 46 9.98 -12.93 -4.62
CA ASN A 46 8.57 -13.04 -5.00
C ASN A 46 7.71 -12.02 -4.26
N LEU A 47 6.75 -11.40 -4.95
CA LEU A 47 5.76 -10.53 -4.32
C LEU A 47 4.61 -11.37 -3.75
N ALA A 48 4.31 -11.20 -2.45
CA ALA A 48 3.15 -11.79 -1.79
C ALA A 48 2.21 -10.67 -1.29
N LEU A 49 1.11 -10.45 -2.01
CA LEU A 49 0.14 -9.42 -1.68
C LEU A 49 -0.94 -9.93 -0.72
N THR A 50 -1.29 -9.08 0.25
CA THR A 50 -2.43 -9.27 1.14
C THR A 50 -3.34 -8.06 1.00
N VAL A 51 -4.52 -8.27 0.41
CA VAL A 51 -5.53 -7.21 0.27
C VAL A 51 -6.34 -7.14 1.56
N VAL A 52 -6.40 -5.96 2.18
CA VAL A 52 -7.14 -5.70 3.42
C VAL A 52 -8.22 -4.64 3.23
N ASP A 53 -9.19 -4.60 4.14
CA ASP A 53 -10.38 -3.77 3.99
C ASP A 53 -10.15 -2.27 4.22
N SER A 54 -9.02 -1.87 4.83
CA SER A 54 -8.75 -0.48 5.15
C SER A 54 -7.27 -0.15 5.30
N ARG A 55 -6.93 1.13 5.14
CA ARG A 55 -5.58 1.67 5.41
C ARG A 55 -5.14 1.41 6.85
N ALA A 56 -6.07 1.49 7.81
CA ALA A 56 -5.80 1.19 9.21
C ALA A 56 -5.42 -0.28 9.40
N ALA A 57 -6.12 -1.20 8.73
CA ALA A 57 -5.77 -2.63 8.74
C ALA A 57 -4.40 -2.89 8.09
N ALA A 58 -4.05 -2.16 7.02
CA ALA A 58 -2.74 -2.29 6.37
C ALA A 58 -1.60 -1.85 7.29
N LEU A 59 -1.77 -0.71 7.97
CA LEU A 59 -0.83 -0.23 8.99
C LEU A 59 -0.72 -1.20 10.17
N ALA A 60 -1.84 -1.74 10.65
CA ALA A 60 -1.84 -2.74 11.72
C ALA A 60 -1.10 -4.03 11.32
N ALA A 61 -1.23 -4.47 10.07
CA ALA A 61 -0.51 -5.64 9.56
C ALA A 61 1.02 -5.44 9.58
N VAL A 62 1.49 -4.22 9.33
CA VAL A 62 2.91 -3.84 9.45
C VAL A 62 3.34 -3.84 10.92
N ALA A 63 2.56 -3.20 11.80
CA ALA A 63 2.84 -3.14 13.25
C ALA A 63 2.89 -4.54 13.89
N ASP A 64 1.99 -5.43 13.48
CA ASP A 64 1.93 -6.84 13.91
C ASP A 64 3.04 -7.71 13.29
N ARG A 65 3.89 -7.16 12.42
CA ARG A 65 4.91 -7.88 11.63
C ARG A 65 4.36 -9.03 10.79
N LYS A 66 3.09 -8.94 10.37
CA LYS A 66 2.47 -9.92 9.45
C LYS A 66 2.94 -9.71 8.01
N VAL A 67 3.27 -8.47 7.65
CA VAL A 67 3.81 -8.07 6.35
C VAL A 67 5.09 -7.25 6.52
N HIS A 68 5.88 -7.10 5.46
CA HIS A 68 7.12 -6.31 5.48
C HIS A 68 6.86 -4.82 5.26
N LEU A 69 5.87 -4.46 4.43
CA LEU A 69 5.45 -3.09 4.18
C LEU A 69 3.96 -3.00 3.81
N ALA A 70 3.41 -1.79 3.83
CA ALA A 70 2.07 -1.49 3.34
C ALA A 70 2.12 -0.47 2.19
N ALA A 71 1.39 -0.74 1.12
CA ALA A 71 1.29 0.10 -0.09
C ALA A 71 -0.20 0.35 -0.40
N ALA A 72 -0.75 1.43 0.15
CA ALA A 72 -2.19 1.69 0.18
C ALA A 72 -2.56 3.18 0.09
N ASN A 73 -1.76 4.00 -0.61
CA ASN A 73 -1.87 5.47 -0.62
C ASN A 73 -1.93 6.03 0.81
N LEU A 74 -0.85 5.82 1.56
CA LEU A 74 -0.77 6.17 2.97
C LEU A 74 -0.17 7.58 3.13
N PRO A 75 -0.94 8.59 3.58
CA PRO A 75 -0.39 9.89 3.89
C PRO A 75 0.56 9.76 5.08
N VAL A 76 1.74 10.37 4.96
CA VAL A 76 2.74 10.38 6.04
C VAL A 76 2.15 11.03 7.28
N LYS A 77 2.29 10.35 8.41
CA LYS A 77 1.92 10.86 9.73
C LYS A 77 3.10 10.67 10.67
N ASN A 78 3.24 11.58 11.63
CA ASN A 78 4.22 11.37 12.68
C ASN A 78 3.69 10.26 13.61
N SER A 79 4.40 9.15 13.69
CA SER A 79 4.03 7.97 14.48
C SER A 79 5.32 7.29 14.94
N ASP A 80 5.39 6.96 16.23
CA ASP A 80 6.57 6.32 16.81
C ASP A 80 6.70 4.84 16.42
N ASP A 81 5.59 4.20 16.04
CA ASP A 81 5.51 2.75 15.80
C ASP A 81 5.69 2.37 14.33
N ILE A 82 5.57 3.33 13.41
CA ILE A 82 5.56 3.08 11.96
C ILE A 82 6.53 4.03 11.26
N ALA A 83 7.55 3.45 10.63
CA ALA A 83 8.43 4.18 9.73
C ALA A 83 7.78 4.29 8.34
N TYR A 84 7.78 5.50 7.79
CA TYR A 84 7.34 5.77 6.42
C TYR A 84 8.54 5.84 5.48
N GLY A 85 8.39 5.31 4.26
CA GLY A 85 9.37 5.48 3.20
C GLY A 85 9.37 6.90 2.63
N TYR A 86 10.19 7.12 1.59
CA TYR A 86 10.16 8.39 0.86
C TYR A 86 8.81 8.61 0.19
N SER A 87 8.27 9.83 0.34
CA SER A 87 7.03 10.21 -0.33
C SER A 87 7.21 10.18 -1.85
N TYR A 88 6.43 9.36 -2.54
CA TYR A 88 6.44 9.23 -4.00
C TYR A 88 5.26 9.94 -4.69
N LEU A 89 4.28 10.41 -3.93
CA LEU A 89 3.12 11.15 -4.43
C LEU A 89 2.75 12.28 -3.45
N LEU A 90 2.48 13.48 -3.99
CA LEU A 90 1.87 14.58 -3.26
C LEU A 90 0.40 14.71 -3.71
N ALA A 91 -0.52 14.71 -2.75
CA ALA A 91 -1.95 14.81 -2.99
C ALA A 91 -2.58 15.89 -2.09
N ASP A 92 -3.44 16.73 -2.68
CA ASP A 92 -4.18 17.76 -1.97
C ASP A 92 -5.54 17.24 -1.50
N TYR A 93 -5.92 17.55 -0.25
CA TYR A 93 -7.25 17.24 0.26
C TYR A 93 -8.27 18.26 -0.25
N GLN A 94 -9.29 17.78 -0.97
CA GLN A 94 -10.37 18.62 -1.51
C GLN A 94 -11.71 18.27 -0.86
N LEU A 95 -12.45 19.31 -0.43
CA LEU A 95 -13.81 19.16 0.10
C LEU A 95 -14.80 19.03 -1.05
N ILE A 96 -15.34 17.82 -1.23
CA ILE A 96 -16.37 17.54 -2.24
C ILE A 96 -17.74 17.61 -1.58
N TYR A 97 -18.67 18.35 -2.18
CA TYR A 97 -20.06 18.42 -1.75
C TYR A 97 -21.01 18.29 -2.96
N LYS A 98 -22.20 17.74 -2.71
CA LYS A 98 -23.21 17.59 -3.76
C LYS A 98 -23.85 18.95 -4.05
N ARG A 99 -23.75 19.38 -5.30
CA ARG A 99 -24.42 20.60 -5.79
C ARG A 99 -25.92 20.54 -5.51
N GLY A 100 -26.46 21.56 -4.84
CA GLY A 100 -27.88 21.66 -4.48
C GLY A 100 -28.24 21.23 -3.06
N THR A 101 -27.28 20.75 -2.25
CA THR A 101 -27.52 20.50 -0.82
C THR A 101 -27.45 21.84 -0.07
N ARG A 102 -28.55 22.26 0.57
CA ARG A 102 -28.58 23.47 1.43
C ARG A 102 -27.85 23.15 2.74
N ARG A 103 -27.01 24.09 3.17
CA ARG A 103 -26.18 24.01 4.39
C ARG A 103 -27.02 23.80 5.65
#